data_AF-A0A961BG73-F1
#
_entry.id   AF-A0A961BG73-F1
#
_cell.length_a   1.000
_cell.length_b   1.000
_cell.length_c   1.000
_cell.angle_alpha   90.00
_cell.angle_beta   90.00
_cell.angle_gamma   90.00
#
_symmetry.space_group_name_H-M   'P 1'
#
loop_
_entity.id
_entity.type
_entity.pdbx_description
1 polymer ?
#
loop_
_entity_poly.entity_id
_entity_poly.type
_entity_poly.pdbx_seq_one_letter_code
_entity_poly.pdbx_strand_id
1 'polypeptide(L)'
;MTQNPTDEVIDAKIAGVSRDVERIRRMAYYDRRHLPDLVDSLCELAKFRSRKGESDRAERLYREALSHCEESPMPVAPELIFRIHSLLGYHLDSTGKTEEAMEHYQQAIGISGRCPALEPAQIGVVHNNLAMIAKRDGRIAGAEEQYRTALRYFSKSGLEADPRVAAVHNNLGVLQYSQRKLEQSRASHEEALRIRLLVHGADGTHTDLGQSYTNLAAVHKALGNHVAAAGYLTKVAALGTVVPAGKGLMETSRNPGGGPEPSL
;
A
#
# COMPACT_ATOMS: atom_id res chain seq x y z
N MET A 1 16.37 -13.59 -28.23
CA MET A 1 15.99 -12.89 -27.00
C MET A 1 14.91 -13.71 -26.34
N THR A 2 15.25 -14.49 -25.32
CA THR A 2 14.27 -15.29 -24.57
C THR A 2 13.54 -14.36 -23.60
N GLN A 3 12.22 -14.22 -23.75
CA GLN A 3 11.40 -13.47 -22.79
C GLN A 3 11.51 -14.12 -21.40
N ASN A 4 11.43 -13.30 -20.35
CA ASN A 4 11.50 -13.76 -18.97
C ASN A 4 10.24 -14.61 -18.67
N PRO A 5 10.35 -15.81 -18.07
CA PRO A 5 9.19 -16.66 -17.76
C PRO A 5 8.08 -15.96 -16.96
N THR A 6 8.42 -14.92 -16.18
CA THR A 6 7.44 -14.08 -15.48
C THR A 6 6.58 -13.24 -16.41
N ASP A 7 7.16 -12.77 -17.51
CA ASP A 7 6.48 -11.90 -18.47
C ASP A 7 5.49 -12.70 -19.31
N GLU A 8 5.82 -13.95 -19.67
CA GLU A 8 4.90 -14.86 -20.37
C GLU A 8 3.65 -15.19 -19.53
N VAL A 9 3.82 -15.40 -18.23
CA VAL A 9 2.69 -15.61 -17.31
C VAL A 9 1.81 -14.36 -17.19
N ILE A 10 2.41 -13.18 -17.09
CA ILE A 10 1.68 -11.91 -17.03
C ILE A 10 0.93 -11.67 -18.35
N ASP A 11 1.56 -11.95 -19.49
CA ASP A 11 0.95 -11.81 -20.81
C ASP A 11 -0.24 -12.75 -21.01
N ALA A 12 -0.12 -14.00 -20.57
CA ALA A 12 -1.23 -14.95 -20.60
C ALA A 12 -2.41 -14.47 -19.73
N LYS A 13 -2.14 -13.95 -18.52
CA LYS A 13 -3.17 -13.38 -17.64
C LYS A 13 -3.83 -12.17 -18.28
N ILE A 14 -3.04 -11.25 -18.82
CA ILE A 14 -3.55 -10.09 -19.56
C ILE A 14 -4.46 -10.53 -20.71
N ALA A 15 -4.06 -11.52 -21.50
CA ALA A 15 -4.86 -12.01 -22.62
C ALA A 15 -6.16 -12.71 -22.17
N GLY A 16 -6.14 -13.42 -21.05
CA GLY A 16 -7.33 -13.97 -20.40
C GLY A 16 -8.31 -12.88 -19.99
N VAL A 17 -7.86 -11.99 -19.09
CA VAL A 17 -8.71 -10.93 -18.53
C VAL A 17 -9.19 -9.96 -19.60
N SER A 18 -8.39 -9.66 -20.64
CA SER A 18 -8.84 -8.81 -21.77
C SER A 18 -10.03 -9.43 -22.51
N ARG A 19 -10.06 -10.76 -22.68
CA ARG A 19 -11.21 -11.44 -23.32
C ARG A 19 -12.44 -11.40 -22.41
N ASP A 20 -12.26 -11.56 -21.11
CA ASP A 20 -13.34 -11.48 -20.13
C ASP A 20 -13.94 -10.07 -20.07
N VAL A 21 -13.09 -9.02 -20.06
CA VAL A 21 -13.52 -7.62 -20.15
C VAL A 21 -14.41 -7.40 -21.36
N GLU A 22 -14.00 -7.85 -22.56
CA GLU A 22 -14.81 -7.66 -23.77
C GLU A 22 -16.11 -8.46 -23.77
N ARG A 23 -16.10 -9.66 -23.17
CA ARG A 23 -17.34 -10.43 -22.97
C ARG A 23 -18.30 -9.70 -22.03
N ILE A 24 -17.82 -9.28 -20.87
CA ILE A 24 -18.64 -8.64 -19.82
C ILE A 24 -19.07 -7.25 -20.27
N ARG A 25 -18.25 -6.51 -21.02
CA ARG A 25 -18.60 -5.23 -21.63
C ARG A 25 -19.83 -5.35 -22.52
N ARG A 26 -19.90 -6.39 -23.36
CA ARG A 26 -21.10 -6.68 -24.16
C ARG A 26 -22.31 -6.98 -23.29
N MET A 27 -22.13 -7.76 -22.22
CA MET A 27 -23.22 -8.07 -21.29
C MET A 27 -23.73 -6.81 -20.59
N ALA A 28 -22.82 -5.96 -20.08
CA ALA A 28 -23.12 -4.70 -19.42
C ALA A 28 -23.76 -3.65 -20.34
N TYR A 29 -23.51 -3.73 -21.65
CA TYR A 29 -24.17 -2.90 -22.65
C TYR A 29 -25.67 -3.21 -22.73
N TYR A 30 -26.06 -4.50 -22.70
CA TYR A 30 -27.46 -4.92 -22.78
C TYR A 30 -28.15 -4.97 -21.41
N ASP A 31 -27.40 -5.27 -20.35
CA ASP A 31 -27.91 -5.39 -18.98
C ASP A 31 -26.93 -4.79 -17.98
N ARG A 32 -27.28 -3.62 -17.46
CA ARG A 32 -26.43 -2.85 -16.53
C ARG A 32 -26.21 -3.52 -15.18
N ARG A 33 -26.90 -4.63 -14.87
CA ARG A 33 -26.59 -5.45 -13.68
C ARG A 33 -25.18 -6.04 -13.72
N HIS A 34 -24.57 -6.16 -14.90
CA HIS A 34 -23.17 -6.59 -15.08
C HIS A 34 -22.13 -5.46 -14.93
N LEU A 35 -22.56 -4.24 -14.59
CA LEU A 35 -21.64 -3.11 -14.40
C LEU A 35 -20.59 -3.38 -13.31
N PRO A 36 -20.92 -3.94 -12.13
CA PRO A 36 -19.90 -4.27 -11.12
C PRO A 36 -18.85 -5.24 -11.67
N ASP A 37 -19.27 -6.31 -12.35
CA ASP A 37 -18.37 -7.31 -12.96
C ASP A 37 -17.43 -6.68 -14.00
N LEU A 38 -17.95 -5.73 -14.79
CA LEU A 38 -17.16 -5.02 -15.79
C LEU A 38 -16.08 -4.17 -15.12
N VAL A 39 -16.47 -3.38 -14.12
CA VAL A 39 -15.57 -2.52 -13.36
C VAL A 39 -14.49 -3.34 -12.66
N ASP A 40 -14.87 -4.46 -12.03
CA ASP A 40 -13.94 -5.41 -11.44
C ASP A 40 -12.91 -5.90 -12.46
N SER A 41 -13.38 -6.39 -13.60
CA SER A 41 -12.52 -6.93 -14.66
C SER A 41 -11.59 -5.86 -15.24
N LEU A 42 -12.06 -4.62 -15.38
CA LEU A 42 -11.25 -3.49 -15.82
C LEU A 42 -10.15 -3.15 -14.81
N CYS A 43 -10.50 -3.09 -13.51
CA CYS A 43 -9.52 -2.89 -12.44
C CYS A 43 -8.49 -4.02 -12.39
N GLU A 44 -8.90 -5.28 -12.51
CA GLU A 44 -7.98 -6.41 -12.57
C GLU A 44 -7.04 -6.33 -13.78
N LEU A 45 -7.57 -6.02 -14.96
CA LEU A 45 -6.75 -5.84 -16.15
C LEU A 45 -5.75 -4.69 -15.96
N ALA A 46 -6.18 -3.59 -15.34
CA ALA A 46 -5.32 -2.45 -15.03
C ALA A 46 -4.15 -2.85 -14.12
N LYS A 47 -4.40 -3.66 -13.08
CA LYS A 47 -3.36 -4.20 -12.19
C LYS A 47 -2.31 -5.01 -12.96
N PHE A 48 -2.74 -5.93 -13.83
CA PHE A 48 -1.79 -6.72 -14.62
C PHE A 48 -0.99 -5.87 -15.60
N ARG A 49 -1.64 -4.90 -16.27
CA ARG A 49 -0.98 -3.93 -17.16
C ARG A 49 0.05 -3.09 -16.41
N SER A 50 -0.28 -2.64 -15.19
CA SER A 50 0.64 -1.89 -14.33
C SER A 50 1.86 -2.73 -13.94
N ARG A 51 1.67 -4.01 -13.59
CA ARG A 51 2.78 -4.94 -13.26
C ARG A 51 3.69 -5.24 -14.44
N LYS A 52 3.15 -5.19 -15.67
CA LYS A 52 3.93 -5.29 -16.91
C LYS A 52 4.69 -3.99 -17.24
N GLY A 53 4.48 -2.91 -16.50
CA GLY A 53 5.05 -1.59 -16.79
C GLY A 53 4.29 -0.81 -17.87
N GLU A 54 3.10 -1.27 -18.27
CA GLU A 54 2.23 -0.58 -19.23
C GLU A 54 1.36 0.47 -18.51
N SER A 55 2.00 1.44 -17.84
CA SER A 55 1.34 2.39 -16.93
C SER A 55 0.21 3.18 -17.58
N ASP A 56 0.43 3.75 -18.77
CA ASP A 56 -0.61 4.52 -19.46
C ASP A 56 -1.85 3.68 -19.80
N ARG A 57 -1.68 2.37 -20.05
CA ARG A 57 -2.80 1.46 -20.30
C ARG A 57 -3.54 1.15 -19.01
N ALA A 58 -2.82 0.93 -17.91
CA ALA A 58 -3.42 0.71 -16.60
C ALA A 58 -4.26 1.92 -16.14
N GLU A 59 -3.72 3.13 -16.27
CA GLU A 59 -4.46 4.34 -15.91
C GLU A 59 -5.74 4.50 -16.73
N ARG A 60 -5.67 4.29 -18.05
CA ARG A 60 -6.87 4.36 -18.91
C ARG A 60 -7.96 3.40 -18.46
N LEU A 61 -7.61 2.17 -18.09
CA LEU A 61 -8.56 1.16 -17.63
C LEU A 61 -9.19 1.53 -16.28
N TYR A 62 -8.42 2.10 -15.35
CA TYR A 62 -8.98 2.61 -14.09
C TYR A 62 -9.93 3.80 -14.32
N ARG A 63 -9.56 4.74 -15.19
CA ARG A 63 -10.42 5.89 -15.52
C ARG A 63 -11.68 5.46 -16.27
N GLU A 64 -11.57 4.46 -17.14
CA GLU A 64 -12.72 3.86 -17.81
C GLU A 64 -13.68 3.19 -16.82
N ALA A 65 -13.15 2.43 -15.86
CA ALA A 65 -13.93 1.84 -14.79
C ALA A 65 -14.68 2.91 -13.98
N LEU A 66 -14.02 4.04 -13.69
CA LEU A 66 -14.63 5.17 -13.00
C LEU A 66 -15.73 5.86 -13.84
N SER A 67 -15.47 6.16 -15.11
CA SER A 67 -16.45 6.76 -16.04
C SER A 67 -17.70 5.88 -16.18
N HIS A 68 -17.54 4.56 -16.23
CA HIS A 68 -18.67 3.63 -16.21
C HIS A 68 -19.55 3.75 -14.96
N CYS A 69 -18.97 4.09 -13.81
CA CYS A 69 -19.73 4.35 -12.59
C CYS A 69 -20.39 5.74 -12.60
N GLU A 70 -19.69 6.76 -13.09
CA GLU A 70 -20.15 8.15 -13.13
C GLU A 70 -21.28 8.37 -14.15
N GLU A 71 -21.19 7.72 -15.31
CA GLU A 71 -22.17 7.81 -16.40
C GLU A 71 -23.37 6.87 -16.20
N SER A 72 -23.34 6.02 -15.17
CA SER A 72 -24.42 5.08 -14.90
C SER A 72 -25.70 5.83 -14.54
N PRO A 73 -26.81 5.64 -15.29
CA PRO A 73 -28.10 6.22 -14.94
C PRO A 73 -28.74 5.53 -13.72
N MET A 74 -28.19 4.37 -13.31
CA MET A 74 -28.63 3.59 -12.15
C MET A 74 -27.67 3.83 -10.97
N PRO A 75 -28.18 3.81 -9.72
CA PRO A 75 -27.32 3.90 -8.54
C PRO A 75 -26.22 2.83 -8.56
N VAL A 76 -24.98 3.27 -8.36
CA VAL A 76 -23.80 2.41 -8.25
C VAL A 76 -23.44 2.25 -6.79
N ALA A 77 -23.05 1.02 -6.42
CA ALA A 77 -22.61 0.68 -5.08
C ALA A 77 -21.41 1.57 -4.64
N PRO A 78 -21.50 2.32 -3.53
CA PRO A 78 -20.41 3.18 -3.07
C PRO A 78 -19.08 2.45 -2.85
N GLU A 79 -19.15 1.18 -2.44
CA GLU A 79 -18.02 0.27 -2.25
C GLU A 79 -17.20 0.12 -3.54
N LEU A 80 -17.88 0.05 -4.69
CA LEU A 80 -17.27 -0.07 -6.00
C LEU A 80 -16.47 1.20 -6.34
N ILE A 81 -17.08 2.37 -6.14
CA ILE A 81 -16.46 3.68 -6.41
C ILE A 81 -15.26 3.91 -5.47
N PHE A 82 -15.42 3.58 -4.18
CA PHE A 82 -14.34 3.63 -3.19
C PHE A 82 -13.12 2.84 -3.67
N ARG A 83 -13.33 1.62 -4.15
CA ARG A 83 -12.27 0.72 -4.60
C ARG A 83 -11.56 1.25 -5.83
N ILE A 84 -12.29 1.76 -6.83
CA ILE A 84 -11.68 2.35 -8.04
C ILE A 84 -10.79 3.53 -7.66
N HIS A 85 -11.28 4.46 -6.84
CA HIS A 85 -10.48 5.59 -6.38
C HIS A 85 -9.24 5.17 -5.59
N SER A 86 -9.37 4.17 -4.73
CA SER A 86 -8.24 3.63 -3.96
C SER A 86 -7.17 3.04 -4.87
N LEU A 87 -7.57 2.25 -5.88
CA LEU A 87 -6.66 1.61 -6.83
C LEU A 87 -6.02 2.60 -7.81
N LEU A 88 -6.80 3.54 -8.33
CA LEU A 88 -6.31 4.61 -9.20
C LEU A 88 -5.34 5.51 -8.44
N GLY A 89 -5.64 5.89 -7.19
CA GLY A 89 -4.73 6.64 -6.33
C GLY A 89 -3.41 5.90 -6.09
N TYR A 90 -3.47 4.59 -5.85
CA TYR A 90 -2.27 3.75 -5.72
C TYR A 90 -1.43 3.73 -7.01
N HIS A 91 -2.08 3.52 -8.15
CA HIS A 91 -1.40 3.52 -9.44
C HIS A 91 -0.72 4.87 -9.72
N LEU A 92 -1.45 5.97 -9.56
CA LEU A 92 -0.95 7.33 -9.80
C LEU A 92 0.26 7.65 -8.93
N ASP A 93 0.23 7.33 -7.63
CA ASP A 93 1.38 7.52 -6.74
C ASP A 93 2.60 6.72 -7.20
N SER A 94 2.39 5.46 -7.61
CA SER A 94 3.48 4.60 -8.12
C SER A 94 4.11 5.15 -9.41
N THR A 95 3.35 5.93 -10.19
CA THR A 95 3.82 6.61 -11.41
C THR A 95 4.29 8.04 -11.18
N GLY A 96 4.31 8.53 -9.93
CA GLY A 96 4.78 9.86 -9.56
C GLY A 96 3.74 10.98 -9.66
N LYS A 97 2.50 10.69 -10.11
CA LYS A 97 1.38 11.64 -10.18
C LYS A 97 0.76 11.85 -8.79
N THR A 98 1.56 12.44 -7.92
CA THR A 98 1.33 12.46 -6.46
C THR A 98 0.10 13.29 -6.07
N GLU A 99 -0.10 14.45 -6.70
CA GLU A 99 -1.24 15.33 -6.40
C GLU A 99 -2.57 14.68 -6.78
N GLU A 100 -2.68 14.15 -8.01
CA GLU A 100 -3.87 13.40 -8.46
C GLU A 100 -4.14 12.17 -7.56
N ALA A 101 -3.09 11.47 -7.12
CA ALA A 101 -3.23 10.35 -6.20
C ALA A 101 -3.85 10.77 -4.86
N MET A 102 -3.46 11.92 -4.32
CA MET A 102 -4.05 12.47 -3.09
C MET A 102 -5.54 12.77 -3.27
N GLU A 103 -5.92 13.38 -4.38
CA GLU A 103 -7.32 13.69 -4.69
C GLU A 103 -8.16 12.42 -4.70
N HIS A 104 -7.70 11.37 -5.39
CA HIS A 104 -8.41 10.09 -5.42
C HIS A 104 -8.50 9.41 -4.05
N TYR A 105 -7.44 9.43 -3.23
CA TYR A 105 -7.53 8.92 -1.86
C TYR A 105 -8.50 9.74 -1.00
N GLN A 106 -8.57 11.06 -1.17
CA GLN A 106 -9.55 11.91 -0.49
C GLN A 106 -10.99 11.59 -0.93
N GLN A 107 -11.21 11.35 -2.23
CA GLN A 107 -12.52 10.90 -2.74
C GLN A 107 -12.93 9.55 -2.10
N ALA A 108 -12.01 8.58 -2.05
CA ALA A 108 -12.24 7.30 -1.39
C ALA A 108 -12.61 7.50 0.10
N ILE A 109 -11.86 8.32 0.84
CA ILE A 109 -12.17 8.62 2.26
C ILE A 109 -13.56 9.28 2.38
N GLY A 110 -13.91 10.22 1.51
CA GLY A 110 -15.23 10.87 1.51
C GLY A 110 -16.40 9.92 1.22
N ILE A 111 -16.17 8.86 0.44
CA ILE A 111 -17.14 7.78 0.22
C ILE A 111 -17.26 6.90 1.45
N SER A 112 -16.14 6.57 2.11
CA SER A 112 -16.11 5.67 3.26
C SER A 112 -17.01 6.13 4.42
N GLY A 113 -17.13 7.44 4.64
CA GLY A 113 -18.01 8.00 5.68
C GLY A 113 -19.51 7.78 5.44
N ARG A 114 -19.90 7.34 4.23
CA ARG A 114 -21.30 7.13 3.82
C ARG A 114 -21.61 5.67 3.48
N CYS A 115 -20.67 4.76 3.70
CA CYS A 115 -20.75 3.39 3.24
C CYS A 115 -20.40 2.42 4.39
N PRO A 116 -21.40 1.96 5.17
CA PRO A 116 -21.18 1.06 6.30
C PRO A 116 -20.69 -0.34 5.93
N ALA A 117 -20.85 -0.76 4.67
CA ALA A 117 -20.46 -2.08 4.20
C ALA A 117 -18.96 -2.20 3.87
N LEU A 118 -18.20 -1.08 3.87
CA LEU A 118 -16.76 -1.13 3.69
C LEU A 118 -16.09 -1.72 4.93
N GLU A 119 -15.21 -2.68 4.69
CA GLU A 119 -14.41 -3.25 5.77
C GLU A 119 -13.47 -2.18 6.34
N PRO A 120 -13.39 -2.00 7.67
CA PRO A 120 -12.57 -0.94 8.25
C PRO A 120 -11.10 -1.04 7.80
N ALA A 121 -10.59 -2.25 7.57
CA ALA A 121 -9.24 -2.49 7.07
C ALA A 121 -8.98 -1.90 5.67
N GLN A 122 -9.97 -1.90 4.77
CA GLN A 122 -9.85 -1.29 3.44
C GLN A 122 -9.65 0.24 3.56
N ILE A 123 -10.40 0.87 4.48
CA ILE A 123 -10.27 2.30 4.79
C ILE A 123 -8.90 2.59 5.41
N GLY A 124 -8.41 1.70 6.29
CA GLY A 124 -7.10 1.80 6.91
C GLY A 124 -5.93 1.84 5.90
N VAL A 125 -6.01 1.04 4.83
CA VAL A 125 -5.00 1.06 3.75
C VAL A 125 -4.95 2.42 3.05
N VAL A 126 -6.11 3.00 2.72
CA VAL A 126 -6.19 4.31 2.07
C VAL A 126 -5.57 5.42 2.93
N HIS A 127 -5.87 5.44 4.23
CA HIS A 127 -5.26 6.39 5.16
C HIS A 127 -3.74 6.22 5.25
N ASN A 128 -3.23 4.99 5.27
CA ASN A 128 -1.79 4.75 5.26
C ASN A 128 -1.12 5.29 3.98
N ASN A 129 -1.73 5.05 2.82
CA ASN A 129 -1.17 5.50 1.55
C ASN A 129 -1.20 7.04 1.44
N LEU A 130 -2.28 7.68 1.89
CA LEU A 130 -2.36 9.14 1.99
C LEU A 130 -1.31 9.70 2.96
N ALA A 131 -1.07 9.03 4.09
CA ALA A 131 -0.03 9.41 5.06
C ALA A 131 1.38 9.34 4.45
N MET A 132 1.66 8.33 3.63
CA MET A 132 2.93 8.19 2.93
C MET A 132 3.17 9.33 1.95
N ILE A 133 2.14 9.70 1.18
CA ILE A 133 2.22 10.86 0.28
C ILE A 133 2.41 12.15 1.07
N ALA A 134 1.61 12.38 2.11
CA ALA A 134 1.73 13.57 2.95
C ALA A 134 3.12 13.70 3.59
N LYS A 135 3.72 12.59 4.02
CA LYS A 135 5.11 12.56 4.52
C LYS A 135 6.11 12.96 3.43
N ARG A 136 5.98 12.43 2.21
CA ARG A 136 6.83 12.76 1.06
C ARG A 136 6.75 14.25 0.70
N ASP A 137 5.56 14.83 0.82
CA ASP A 137 5.29 16.25 0.57
C ASP A 137 5.67 17.18 1.74
N GLY A 138 6.25 16.64 2.82
CA GLY A 138 6.64 17.43 3.99
C GLY A 138 5.48 17.88 4.90
N ARG A 139 4.25 17.41 4.66
CA ARG A 139 3.07 17.64 5.52
C ARG A 139 3.10 16.70 6.73
N ILE A 140 4.11 16.87 7.58
CA ILE A 140 4.45 15.94 8.67
C ILE A 140 3.30 15.73 9.66
N ALA A 141 2.64 16.80 10.12
CA ALA A 141 1.54 16.69 11.09
C ALA A 141 0.34 15.93 10.49
N GLY A 142 -0.01 16.24 9.24
CA GLY A 142 -1.06 15.52 8.51
C GLY A 142 -0.71 14.05 8.32
N ALA A 143 0.53 13.72 7.97
CA ALA A 143 0.97 12.33 7.84
C ALA A 143 0.82 11.54 9.15
N GLU A 144 1.22 12.13 10.28
CA GLU A 144 1.11 11.49 11.60
C GLU A 144 -0.35 11.21 11.99
N GLU A 145 -1.25 12.14 11.70
CA GLU A 145 -2.69 11.96 11.90
C GLU A 145 -3.24 10.82 11.04
N GLN A 146 -2.89 10.80 9.75
CA GLN A 146 -3.36 9.78 8.80
C GLN A 146 -2.85 8.37 9.19
N TYR A 147 -1.59 8.22 9.63
CA TYR A 147 -1.10 6.94 10.15
C TYR A 147 -1.86 6.48 11.41
N ARG A 148 -2.13 7.39 12.35
CA ARG A 148 -2.93 7.05 13.55
C ARG A 148 -4.35 6.65 13.19
N THR A 149 -4.96 7.32 12.22
CA THR A 149 -6.29 6.97 11.73
C THR A 149 -6.29 5.60 11.07
N ALA A 150 -5.27 5.27 10.26
CA ALA A 150 -5.11 3.92 9.69
C ALA A 150 -5.06 2.85 10.80
N LEU A 151 -4.27 3.04 11.86
CA LEU A 151 -4.19 2.11 12.99
C LEU A 151 -5.54 1.92 13.70
N ARG A 152 -6.33 2.99 13.88
CA ARG A 152 -7.69 2.89 14.45
C ARG A 152 -8.61 2.04 13.60
N TYR A 153 -8.53 2.16 12.27
CA TYR A 153 -9.33 1.36 11.34
C TYR A 153 -8.91 -0.12 11.35
N PHE A 154 -7.61 -0.41 11.39
CA PHE A 154 -7.15 -1.79 11.55
C PHE A 154 -7.55 -2.41 12.89
N SER A 155 -7.49 -1.65 13.98
CA SER A 155 -7.96 -2.10 15.30
C SER A 155 -9.44 -2.45 15.28
N LYS A 156 -10.30 -1.64 14.64
CA LYS A 156 -11.73 -1.95 14.46
C LYS A 156 -11.99 -3.26 13.69
N SER A 157 -11.04 -3.72 12.88
CA SER A 157 -11.18 -4.94 12.08
C SER A 157 -10.70 -6.19 12.82
N GLY A 158 -10.17 -6.07 14.04
CA GLY A 158 -9.56 -7.20 14.76
C GLY A 158 -8.27 -7.74 14.11
N LEU A 159 -7.67 -7.00 13.17
CA LEU A 159 -6.50 -7.41 12.39
C LEU A 159 -5.17 -6.99 13.05
N GLU A 160 -5.05 -7.20 14.35
CA GLU A 160 -3.90 -6.70 15.14
C GLU A 160 -2.56 -7.36 14.75
N ALA A 161 -2.60 -8.57 14.19
CA ALA A 161 -1.44 -9.33 13.73
C ALA A 161 -1.30 -9.35 12.19
N ASP A 162 -1.78 -8.31 11.50
CA ASP A 162 -1.73 -8.21 10.04
C ASP A 162 -0.44 -7.49 9.56
N PRO A 163 0.24 -7.98 8.49
CA PRO A 163 1.42 -7.33 7.92
C PRO A 163 1.23 -5.85 7.56
N ARG A 164 0.01 -5.45 7.17
CA ARG A 164 -0.33 -4.06 6.87
C ARG A 164 -0.25 -3.17 8.11
N VAL A 165 -0.62 -3.68 9.28
CA VAL A 165 -0.49 -2.97 10.56
C VAL A 165 0.98 -2.77 10.91
N ALA A 166 1.81 -3.79 10.70
CA ALA A 166 3.26 -3.66 10.87
C ALA A 166 3.85 -2.59 9.94
N ALA A 167 3.39 -2.52 8.68
CA ALA A 167 3.83 -1.49 7.74
C ALA A 167 3.45 -0.08 8.21
N VAL A 168 2.24 0.13 8.73
CA VAL A 168 1.81 1.42 9.29
C VAL A 168 2.67 1.83 10.48
N HIS A 169 2.91 0.93 11.42
CA HIS A 169 3.79 1.19 12.57
C HIS A 169 5.22 1.50 12.14
N ASN A 170 5.76 0.77 11.17
CA ASN A 170 7.09 1.06 10.63
C ASN A 170 7.15 2.47 10.03
N ASN A 171 6.17 2.84 9.20
CA ASN A 171 6.12 4.16 8.55
C ASN A 171 5.97 5.30 9.57
N LEU A 172 5.13 5.11 10.59
CA LEU A 172 4.97 6.04 11.69
C LEU A 172 6.27 6.18 12.51
N GLY A 173 6.97 5.07 12.76
CA GLY A 173 8.27 5.06 13.43
C GLY A 173 9.33 5.87 12.68
N VAL A 174 9.38 5.75 11.35
CA VAL A 174 10.27 6.55 10.50
C VAL A 174 9.93 8.04 10.59
N LEU A 175 8.64 8.39 10.54
CA LEU A 175 8.18 9.77 10.67
C LEU A 175 8.57 10.36 12.04
N GLN A 176 8.31 9.64 13.13
CA GLN A 176 8.65 10.04 14.49
C GLN A 176 10.16 10.20 14.69
N TYR A 177 10.98 9.32 14.10
CA TYR A 177 12.43 9.45 14.12
C TYR A 177 12.87 10.77 13.46
N SER A 178 12.31 11.09 12.29
CA SER A 178 12.64 12.34 11.58
C SER A 178 12.28 13.59 12.38
N GLN A 179 11.26 13.51 13.24
CA GLN A 179 10.86 14.56 14.19
C GLN A 179 11.65 14.54 15.52
N ARG A 180 12.68 13.68 15.66
CA ARG A 180 13.43 13.44 16.90
C ARG A 180 12.58 12.95 18.09
N LYS A 181 11.38 12.40 17.83
CA LYS A 181 10.53 11.74 18.83
C LYS A 181 11.01 10.30 19.05
N LEU A 182 12.25 10.15 19.55
CA LEU A 182 12.98 8.87 19.54
C LEU A 182 12.29 7.75 20.33
N GLU A 183 11.73 8.05 21.50
CA GLU A 183 11.00 7.06 22.32
C GLU A 183 9.72 6.57 21.63
N GLN A 184 8.98 7.47 20.98
CA GLN A 184 7.78 7.10 20.20
C GLN A 184 8.16 6.27 18.97
N SER A 185 9.23 6.66 18.29
CA SER A 185 9.79 5.92 17.16
C SER A 185 10.21 4.50 17.57
N ARG A 186 10.86 4.35 18.73
CA ARG A 186 11.20 3.03 19.29
C ARG A 186 9.95 2.18 19.45
N ALA A 187 8.94 2.68 20.17
CA ALA A 187 7.71 1.95 20.42
C ALA A 187 7.01 1.52 19.11
N SER A 188 6.93 2.42 18.12
CA SER A 188 6.36 2.10 16.81
C SER A 188 7.16 1.00 16.08
N HIS A 189 8.49 1.06 16.08
CA HIS A 189 9.30 0.04 15.43
C HIS A 189 9.31 -1.30 16.18
N GLU A 190 9.21 -1.29 17.51
CA GLU A 190 9.05 -2.50 18.34
C GLU A 190 7.73 -3.19 18.03
N GLU A 191 6.64 -2.44 17.88
CA GLU A 191 5.34 -2.99 17.53
C GLU A 191 5.31 -3.57 16.11
N ALA A 192 5.93 -2.88 15.14
CA ALA A 192 6.09 -3.42 13.79
C ALA A 192 6.90 -4.73 13.79
N LEU A 193 7.98 -4.80 14.57
CA LEU A 193 8.78 -6.01 14.72
C LEU A 193 7.98 -7.14 15.37
N ARG A 194 7.23 -6.86 16.44
CA ARG A 194 6.39 -7.83 17.16
C ARG A 194 5.40 -8.50 16.20
N ILE A 195 4.69 -7.71 15.40
CA ILE A 195 3.72 -8.22 14.42
C ILE A 195 4.42 -9.05 13.34
N ARG A 196 5.53 -8.55 12.77
CA ARG A 196 6.30 -9.30 11.75
C ARG A 196 6.79 -10.65 12.28
N LEU A 197 7.22 -10.73 13.54
CA LEU A 197 7.61 -11.99 14.18
C LEU A 197 6.42 -12.93 14.40
N LEU A 198 5.23 -12.41 14.74
CA LEU A 198 4.02 -13.24 14.86
C LEU A 198 3.60 -13.86 13.54
N VAL A 199 3.69 -13.10 12.44
CA VAL A 199 3.28 -13.57 11.10
C VAL A 199 4.27 -14.58 10.53
N HIS A 200 5.58 -14.33 10.67
CA HIS A 200 6.61 -15.10 9.96
C HIS A 200 7.38 -16.09 10.84
N GLY A 201 7.17 -16.08 12.16
CA GLY A 201 8.03 -16.78 13.11
C GLY A 201 9.40 -16.12 13.28
N ALA A 202 10.19 -16.66 14.21
CA ALA A 202 11.53 -16.13 14.55
C ALA A 202 12.63 -16.49 13.53
N ASP A 203 12.37 -17.47 12.66
CA ASP A 203 13.37 -18.11 11.81
C ASP A 203 13.40 -17.53 10.37
N GLY A 204 12.63 -16.47 10.11
CA GLY A 204 12.44 -15.94 8.77
C GLY A 204 13.61 -15.12 8.25
N THR A 205 14.22 -15.54 7.14
CA THR A 205 15.12 -14.73 6.28
C THR A 205 14.33 -13.66 5.51
N HIS A 206 13.58 -12.81 6.23
CA HIS A 206 12.62 -11.88 5.63
C HIS A 206 13.16 -10.44 5.61
N THR A 207 13.11 -9.79 4.45
CA THR A 207 13.55 -8.40 4.24
C THR A 207 12.94 -7.44 5.26
N ASP A 208 11.67 -7.66 5.62
CA ASP A 208 10.96 -6.82 6.59
C ASP A 208 11.51 -6.93 8.02
N LEU A 209 11.98 -8.11 8.45
CA LEU A 209 12.62 -8.27 9.75
C LEU A 209 13.96 -7.53 9.78
N GLY A 210 14.74 -7.61 8.69
CA GLY A 210 15.97 -6.84 8.52
C GLY A 210 15.73 -5.33 8.59
N GLN A 211 14.65 -4.84 7.97
CA GLN A 211 14.25 -3.43 8.05
C GLN A 211 13.90 -3.03 9.49
N SER A 212 13.08 -3.82 10.19
CA SER A 212 12.72 -3.55 11.59
C SER A 212 13.95 -3.49 12.50
N TYR A 213 14.87 -4.45 12.39
CA TYR A 213 16.10 -4.45 13.18
C TYR A 213 17.01 -3.26 12.86
N THR A 214 17.13 -2.90 11.57
CA THR A 214 17.92 -1.73 11.17
C THR A 214 17.35 -0.44 11.76
N ASN A 215 16.03 -0.26 11.70
CA ASN A 215 15.36 0.91 12.25
C ASN A 215 15.52 0.98 13.78
N LEU A 216 15.35 -0.14 14.49
CA LEU A 216 15.57 -0.20 15.94
C LEU A 216 17.03 0.07 16.31
N ALA A 217 18.00 -0.46 15.57
CA ALA A 217 19.41 -0.15 15.78
C ALA A 217 19.69 1.36 15.65
N ALA A 218 19.11 2.02 14.64
CA ALA A 218 19.25 3.45 14.45
C ALA A 218 18.62 4.26 15.60
N VAL A 219 17.42 3.91 16.04
CA VAL A 219 16.74 4.56 17.17
C VAL A 219 17.54 4.39 18.47
N HIS A 220 18.00 3.18 18.78
CA HIS A 220 18.80 2.93 19.98
C HIS A 220 20.14 3.66 19.95
N LYS A 221 20.79 3.76 18.78
CA LYS A 221 22.01 4.58 18.63
C LYS A 221 21.72 6.06 18.92
N ALA A 222 20.62 6.59 18.41
CA ALA A 222 20.22 7.98 18.65
C ALA A 222 19.84 8.25 20.12
N LEU A 223 19.35 7.25 20.84
CA LEU A 223 19.08 7.29 22.28
C LEU A 223 20.33 7.08 23.17
N GLY A 224 21.51 6.81 22.58
CA GLY A 224 22.74 6.48 23.33
C GLY A 224 22.81 5.03 23.83
N ASN A 225 21.85 4.18 23.47
CA ASN A 225 21.76 2.78 23.86
C ASN A 225 22.62 1.89 22.94
N HIS A 226 23.94 2.08 22.99
CA HIS A 226 24.88 1.42 22.06
C HIS A 226 24.85 -0.12 22.12
N VAL A 227 24.66 -0.69 23.32
CA VAL A 227 24.58 -2.16 23.49
C VAL A 227 23.36 -2.73 22.78
N ALA A 228 22.19 -2.12 22.96
CA ALA A 228 20.96 -2.55 22.28
C ALA A 228 21.08 -2.37 20.76
N ALA A 229 21.64 -1.25 20.31
CA ALA A 229 21.89 -1.01 18.88
C ALA A 229 22.78 -2.08 18.25
N ALA A 230 23.88 -2.45 18.92
CA ALA A 230 24.77 -3.53 18.48
C ALA A 230 24.03 -4.87 18.41
N GLY A 231 23.21 -5.20 19.42
CA GLY A 231 22.40 -6.42 19.42
C GLY A 231 21.45 -6.52 18.22
N TYR A 232 20.80 -5.42 17.82
CA TYR A 232 19.97 -5.40 16.62
C TYR A 232 20.79 -5.53 15.33
N LEU A 233 21.97 -4.91 15.24
CA LEU A 233 22.86 -5.08 14.08
C LEU A 233 23.37 -6.52 13.92
N THR A 234 23.64 -7.21 15.03
CA THR A 234 23.96 -8.64 15.00
C THR A 234 22.81 -9.46 14.42
N LYS A 235 21.55 -9.13 14.76
CA LYS A 235 20.37 -9.78 14.15
C LYS A 235 20.26 -9.50 12.66
N VAL A 236 20.55 -8.28 12.19
CA VAL A 236 20.61 -7.98 10.75
C VAL A 236 21.67 -8.84 10.05
N ALA A 237 22.87 -8.94 10.62
CA ALA A 237 23.95 -9.76 10.06
C ALA A 237 23.59 -11.25 9.99
N ALA A 238 22.90 -11.77 11.01
CA ALA A 238 22.45 -13.15 11.06
C ALA A 238 21.39 -13.50 9.98
N LEU A 239 20.64 -12.52 9.48
CA LEU A 239 19.65 -12.72 8.41
C LEU A 239 20.28 -12.89 7.01
N GLY A 240 21.61 -12.75 6.87
CA GLY A 240 22.32 -13.01 5.62
C GLY A 240 22.03 -12.03 4.47
N THR A 241 21.35 -10.91 4.73
CA THR A 241 21.02 -9.94 3.68
C THR A 241 22.15 -8.93 3.47
N VAL A 242 22.62 -8.84 2.23
CA VAL A 242 23.46 -7.76 1.73
C VAL A 242 22.64 -6.48 1.77
N VAL A 243 22.70 -5.72 2.86
CA VAL A 243 22.45 -4.28 2.78
C VAL A 243 23.61 -3.71 1.96
N PRO A 244 23.40 -3.12 0.77
CA PRO A 244 24.52 -2.65 -0.04
C PRO A 244 25.33 -1.64 0.76
N ALA A 245 26.59 -1.98 1.03
CA ALA A 245 27.56 -1.10 1.65
C ALA A 245 27.69 0.16 0.78
N GLY A 246 27.17 1.29 1.25
CA GLY A 246 27.35 2.57 0.57
C GLY A 246 26.20 3.58 0.64
N LYS A 247 25.02 3.24 1.16
CA LYS A 247 23.93 4.22 1.39
C LYS A 247 23.59 4.31 2.85
N GLY A 248 23.61 5.53 3.41
CA GLY A 248 23.42 5.77 4.84
C GLY A 248 22.10 5.17 5.36
N LEU A 249 22.13 4.74 6.62
CA LEU A 249 21.07 4.06 7.41
C LEU A 249 19.71 4.79 7.52
N MET A 250 19.45 5.82 6.72
CA MET A 250 18.19 6.59 6.66
C MET A 250 17.73 6.86 5.21
N GLU A 251 18.50 6.52 4.17
CA GLU A 251 18.11 6.73 2.78
C GLU A 251 17.16 5.64 2.24
N THR A 252 16.93 4.56 3.01
CA THR A 252 15.83 3.62 2.76
C THR A 252 14.45 4.25 2.97
N SER A 253 14.37 5.53 3.40
CA SER A 253 13.13 6.33 3.34
C SER A 253 12.66 6.59 1.90
N ARG A 254 13.42 6.25 0.86
CA ARG A 254 12.79 5.94 -0.43
C ARG A 254 12.19 4.54 -0.34
N ASN A 255 11.04 4.44 0.31
CA ASN A 255 10.09 3.39 -0.04
C ASN A 255 9.87 3.55 -1.55
N PRO A 256 10.28 2.60 -2.39
CA PRO A 256 10.34 2.79 -3.83
C PRO A 256 8.92 2.74 -4.39
N GLY A 257 8.14 3.82 -4.20
CA GLY A 257 6.81 4.04 -4.76
C GLY A 257 5.70 3.15 -4.15
N GLY A 258 4.61 3.79 -3.70
CA GLY A 258 3.36 3.14 -3.30
C GLY A 258 3.36 2.55 -1.89
N GLY A 259 2.34 2.89 -1.09
CA GLY A 259 1.96 2.05 0.05
C GLY A 259 1.32 0.73 -0.43
N PRO A 260 0.85 -0.17 0.44
CA PRO A 260 0.25 -1.42 -0.02
C PRO A 260 -0.88 -1.17 -1.04
N GLU A 261 -0.88 -1.96 -2.12
CA GLU A 261 -1.97 -1.98 -3.09
C GLU A 261 -3.30 -2.29 -2.36
N PRO A 262 -4.33 -1.44 -2.48
CA PRO A 262 -5.64 -1.72 -1.88
C PRO A 262 -6.22 -3.06 -2.34
N SER A 263 -6.72 -3.83 -1.39
CA SER A 263 -7.38 -5.13 -1.65
C SER A 263 -8.72 -4.93 -2.38
N LEU A 264 -9.11 -5.93 -3.19
CA LEU A 264 -10.40 -5.96 -3.88
C LEU A 264 -11.57 -6.19 -2.94
#